data_AF-A0A9D4BAG9-F1
#
_entry.id   AF-A0A9D4BAG9-F1
#
_cell.length_a   1.000
_cell.length_b   1.000
_cell.length_c   1.000
_cell.angle_alpha   90.00
_cell.angle_beta   90.00
_cell.angle_gamma   90.00
#
_symmetry.space_group_name_H-M   'P 1'
#
loop_
_entity.id
_entity.type
_entity.pdbx_description
1 polymer ?
#
loop_
_entity_poly.entity_id
_entity_poly.type
_entity_poly.pdbx_seq_one_letter_code
_entity_poly.pdbx_strand_id
1 'polypeptide(L)'
;MTWGRTKLEKQHLEKHLFFGTSARNVEPICKTNFSQFLPEQHSPIFGQGIYFSLRADYSNRYSRAKKGGMRYMFLAKVLVGKTVAGRAHYRRPPEQGPGGQLYDSCVNSVTKPQVYVAFDNFQCYPYFLIHYKLLSDPVVLYS
;
A
#
# COMPACT_ATOMS: atom_id res chain seq x y z
N MET A 1 10.42 4.94 -17.68
CA MET A 1 10.65 6.27 -18.29
C MET A 1 9.34 7.04 -18.37
N THR A 2 9.31 8.30 -17.92
CA THR A 2 8.12 9.17 -17.84
C THR A 2 8.23 10.43 -18.71
N TRP A 3 9.16 10.42 -19.66
CA TRP A 3 9.40 11.54 -20.58
C TRP A 3 8.17 11.73 -21.48
N GLY A 4 7.72 12.98 -21.65
CA GLY A 4 6.53 13.32 -22.43
C GLY A 4 5.17 13.26 -21.71
N ARG A 5 5.09 12.78 -20.46
CA ARG A 5 3.83 12.75 -19.70
C ARG A 5 3.52 14.08 -19.02
N THR A 6 2.26 14.49 -19.10
CA THR A 6 1.69 15.62 -18.36
C THR A 6 1.78 15.40 -16.85
N LYS A 7 1.68 16.48 -16.08
CA LYS A 7 1.69 16.43 -14.61
C LYS A 7 0.54 15.58 -14.06
N LEU A 8 -0.62 15.65 -14.70
CA LEU A 8 -1.81 14.87 -14.34
C LEU A 8 -1.63 13.37 -14.60
N GLU A 9 -1.02 12.99 -15.72
CA GLU A 9 -0.70 11.59 -15.99
C GLU A 9 0.32 11.04 -15.00
N LYS A 10 1.33 11.82 -14.63
CA LYS A 10 2.29 11.44 -13.58
C LYS A 10 1.61 11.25 -12.23
N GLN A 11 0.63 12.09 -11.89
CA GLN A 11 -0.21 11.95 -10.69
C GLN A 11 -1.09 10.69 -10.69
N HIS A 12 -1.44 10.14 -11.85
CA HIS A 12 -2.17 8.87 -11.90
C HIS A 12 -1.26 7.66 -11.69
N LEU A 13 0.03 7.77 -12.01
CA LEU A 13 1.01 6.69 -11.88
C LEU A 13 1.56 6.53 -10.46
N GLU A 14 1.50 7.60 -9.64
CA GLU A 14 1.92 7.59 -8.25
C GLU A 14 0.72 7.85 -7.33
N LYS A 15 0.58 7.08 -6.25
CA LYS A 15 -0.49 7.28 -5.27
C LYS A 15 0.05 7.35 -3.86
N HIS A 16 -0.57 8.20 -3.04
CA HIS A 16 -0.47 8.14 -1.60
C HIS A 16 -1.40 7.04 -1.08
N LEU A 17 -0.83 6.00 -0.49
CA LEU A 17 -1.57 4.85 0.01
C LEU A 17 -1.16 4.52 1.45
N PHE A 18 -2.09 3.93 2.20
CA PHE A 18 -1.88 3.57 3.59
C PHE A 18 -1.38 2.14 3.72
N PHE A 19 -0.50 1.92 4.70
CA PHE A 19 0.02 0.61 5.09
C PHE A 19 -0.05 0.48 6.61
N GLY A 20 -1.09 -0.19 7.11
CA GLY A 20 -1.21 -0.52 8.53
C GLY A 20 -0.25 -1.62 8.94
N THR A 21 0.46 -1.45 10.06
CA THR A 21 1.43 -2.45 10.54
C THR A 21 1.58 -2.42 12.06
N SER A 22 2.15 -3.47 12.63
CA SER A 22 2.52 -3.50 14.04
C SER A 22 3.80 -2.73 14.33
N ALA A 23 3.95 -2.30 15.59
CA ALA A 23 5.11 -1.55 16.06
C ALA A 23 6.47 -2.21 15.75
N ARG A 24 6.53 -3.55 15.74
CA ARG A 24 7.77 -4.31 15.48
C ARG A 24 8.30 -4.13 14.05
N ASN A 25 7.43 -3.76 13.10
CA ASN A 25 7.80 -3.61 11.70
C ASN A 25 8.20 -2.17 11.34
N VAL A 26 7.97 -1.20 12.23
CA VAL A 26 8.23 0.23 11.95
C VAL A 26 9.71 0.47 11.66
N GLU A 27 10.60 0.06 12.56
CA GLU A 27 12.03 0.25 12.39
C GLU A 27 12.61 -0.51 11.18
N PRO A 28 12.28 -1.81 10.97
CA PRO A 28 12.65 -2.50 9.73
C PRO A 28 12.19 -1.77 8.46
N ILE A 29 10.93 -1.32 8.40
CA ILE A 29 10.42 -0.60 7.21
C ILE A 29 11.19 0.70 6.98
N CYS A 30 11.51 1.45 8.03
CA CYS A 30 12.29 2.68 7.89
C CYS A 30 13.73 2.43 7.42
N LYS A 31 14.34 1.29 7.80
CA LYS A 31 15.73 0.95 7.44
C LYS A 31 15.85 0.29 6.07
N THR A 32 14.92 -0.61 5.73
CA THR A 32 15.04 -1.52 4.58
C THR A 32 13.88 -1.42 3.59
N ASN A 33 13.00 -0.42 3.77
CA ASN A 33 11.78 -0.23 2.99
C ASN A 33 10.73 -1.35 3.23
N PHE A 34 9.57 -1.23 2.59
CA PHE A 34 8.53 -2.25 2.59
C PHE A 34 9.03 -3.54 1.93
N SER A 35 8.54 -4.69 2.40
CA SER A 35 8.90 -5.99 1.85
C SER A 35 7.73 -6.97 1.94
N GLN A 36 7.60 -7.84 0.94
CA GLN A 36 6.62 -8.92 0.96
C GLN A 36 6.90 -9.98 2.03
N PHE A 37 8.12 -10.02 2.57
CA PHE A 37 8.51 -10.97 3.61
C PHE A 37 8.19 -10.51 5.04
N LEU A 38 7.48 -9.38 5.19
CA LEU A 38 7.09 -8.92 6.51
C LEU A 38 6.10 -9.92 7.16
N PRO A 39 6.27 -10.23 8.46
CA PRO A 39 5.54 -11.31 9.15
C PRO A 39 4.04 -11.06 9.37
N GLU A 40 3.46 -10.05 8.72
CA GLU A 40 2.04 -9.67 8.82
C GLU A 40 1.32 -9.67 7.46
N GLN A 41 1.87 -10.34 6.45
CA GLN A 41 1.16 -10.49 5.19
C GLN A 41 -0.02 -11.45 5.32
N HIS A 42 -1.19 -10.95 4.94
CA HIS A 42 -2.42 -11.73 4.82
C HIS A 42 -2.32 -12.73 3.67
N SER A 43 -3.25 -13.70 3.62
CA SER A 43 -3.37 -14.60 2.49
C SER A 43 -3.39 -13.77 1.19
N PRO A 44 -2.49 -14.04 0.23
CA PRO A 44 -2.24 -13.15 -0.89
C PRO A 44 -3.36 -13.27 -1.92
N ILE A 45 -4.56 -12.70 -1.68
CA ILE A 45 -5.73 -12.86 -2.54
C ILE A 45 -5.51 -12.21 -3.93
N PHE A 46 -4.79 -11.11 -3.98
CA PHE A 46 -4.56 -10.30 -5.19
C PHE A 46 -3.11 -10.38 -5.71
N GLY A 47 -2.33 -11.33 -5.19
CA GLY A 47 -0.93 -11.54 -5.56
C GLY A 47 0.01 -11.59 -4.35
N GLN A 48 1.16 -12.24 -4.53
CA GLN A 48 2.26 -12.35 -3.56
C GLN A 48 3.12 -11.08 -3.69
N GLY A 49 2.75 -10.05 -2.93
CA GLY A 49 3.38 -8.73 -3.00
C GLY A 49 3.00 -7.87 -1.82
N ILE A 50 3.37 -6.59 -1.82
CA ILE A 50 3.13 -5.65 -0.75
C ILE A 50 1.76 -4.98 -0.93
N TYR A 51 0.90 -5.12 0.09
CA TYR A 51 -0.48 -4.63 0.05
C TYR A 51 -0.58 -3.22 0.64
N PHE A 52 -1.15 -2.30 -0.13
CA PHE A 52 -1.49 -0.96 0.29
C PHE A 52 -2.98 -0.69 0.11
N SER A 53 -3.55 0.18 0.94
CA SER A 53 -4.96 0.55 0.86
C SER A 53 -5.15 2.03 0.55
N LEU A 54 -6.15 2.36 -0.25
CA LEU A 54 -6.51 3.75 -0.54
C LEU A 54 -7.02 4.50 0.70
N ARG A 55 -7.65 3.79 1.64
CA ARG A 55 -8.30 4.39 2.80
C ARG A 55 -7.62 4.00 4.12
N ALA A 56 -7.47 4.97 5.01
CA ALA A 56 -6.85 4.77 6.32
C ALA A 56 -7.66 3.84 7.24
N ASP A 57 -9.00 3.91 7.21
CA ASP A 57 -9.89 3.04 8.00
C ASP A 57 -9.74 1.56 7.65
N TYR A 58 -9.47 1.26 6.37
CA TYR A 58 -9.15 -0.09 5.93
C TYR A 58 -7.78 -0.54 6.46
N SER A 59 -6.75 0.30 6.31
CA SER A 59 -5.41 0.02 6.86
C SER A 59 -5.39 -0.14 8.39
N ASN A 60 -6.24 0.59 9.11
CA ASN A 60 -6.33 0.52 10.57
C ASN A 60 -6.64 -0.90 11.09
N ARG A 61 -7.32 -1.73 10.29
CA ARG A 61 -7.59 -3.15 10.62
C ARG A 61 -6.31 -3.96 10.80
N TYR A 62 -5.22 -3.52 10.18
CA TYR A 62 -3.90 -4.15 10.21
C TYR A 62 -2.93 -3.46 11.19
N SER A 63 -3.25 -2.26 11.64
CA SER A 63 -2.47 -1.51 12.64
C SER A 63 -2.74 -2.02 14.05
N ARG A 64 -2.16 -3.18 14.40
CA ARG A 64 -2.31 -3.80 15.72
C ARG A 64 -1.86 -2.86 16.84
N ALA A 65 -2.71 -2.69 17.84
CA ALA A 65 -2.40 -1.84 18.99
C ALA A 65 -1.35 -2.49 19.90
N LYS A 66 -0.41 -1.68 20.42
CA LYS A 66 0.49 -2.06 21.52
C LYS A 66 -0.21 -1.86 22.87
N LYS A 67 0.45 -2.24 23.97
CA LYS A 67 0.12 -1.78 25.33
C LYS A 67 -0.13 -0.26 25.32
N GLY A 68 -1.26 0.17 25.86
CA GLY A 68 -1.70 1.58 25.84
C GLY A 68 -2.53 2.00 24.61
N GLY A 69 -2.93 1.06 23.74
CA GLY A 69 -3.87 1.33 22.64
C GLY A 69 -3.25 1.99 21.41
N MET A 70 -1.92 2.13 21.40
CA MET A 70 -1.18 2.87 20.39
C MET A 70 -0.97 2.07 19.10
N ARG A 71 -1.15 2.73 17.95
CA ARG A 71 -1.17 2.13 16.61
C ARG A 71 -0.24 2.88 15.64
N TYR A 72 0.24 2.16 14.64
CA TYR A 72 1.18 2.65 13.64
C TYR A 72 0.65 2.36 12.23
N MET A 73 0.79 3.34 11.34
CA MET A 73 0.41 3.23 9.94
C MET A 73 1.36 4.08 9.11
N PHE A 74 1.83 3.58 7.98
CA PHE A 74 2.56 4.42 7.04
C PHE A 74 1.60 5.05 6.02
N LEU A 75 1.88 6.30 5.65
CA LEU A 75 1.49 6.85 4.37
C LEU A 75 2.67 6.68 3.43
N ALA A 76 2.47 5.96 2.33
CA ALA A 76 3.51 5.64 1.35
C ALA A 76 3.23 6.31 0.02
N LYS A 77 4.28 6.70 -0.69
CA LYS A 77 4.22 7.00 -2.12
C LYS A 77 4.46 5.72 -2.88
N VAL A 78 3.50 5.30 -3.71
CA VAL A 78 3.56 4.04 -4.45
C VAL A 78 3.42 4.30 -5.94
N LEU A 79 4.38 3.83 -6.72
CA LEU A 79 4.35 3.84 -8.18
C LEU A 79 3.43 2.72 -8.70
N VAL A 80 2.13 2.97 -8.67
CA VAL A 80 1.08 1.99 -9.07
C VAL A 80 1.03 1.76 -10.57
N GLY A 81 1.45 2.75 -11.37
CA GLY A 81 1.51 2.65 -12.83
C GLY A 81 0.20 2.16 -13.48
N LYS A 82 0.31 1.30 -14.47
CA LYS A 82 -0.81 0.57 -15.08
C LYS A 82 -1.20 -0.61 -14.17
N THR A 83 -2.48 -0.68 -13.85
CA THR A 83 -3.03 -1.65 -12.91
C THR A 83 -3.86 -2.73 -13.61
N VAL A 84 -3.97 -3.89 -12.98
CA VAL A 84 -4.81 -5.02 -13.44
C VAL A 84 -5.44 -5.75 -12.25
N ALA A 85 -6.55 -6.46 -12.46
CA ALA A 85 -7.14 -7.28 -11.40
C ALA A 85 -6.14 -8.35 -10.90
N GLY A 86 -5.93 -8.39 -9.59
CA GLY A 86 -5.01 -9.32 -8.97
C GLY A 86 -5.56 -10.75 -8.85
N ARG A 87 -4.66 -11.73 -8.80
CA ARG A 87 -4.97 -13.15 -8.52
C ARG A 87 -3.94 -13.74 -7.57
N ALA A 88 -4.37 -14.70 -6.76
CA ALA A 88 -3.57 -15.16 -5.63
C ALA A 88 -2.22 -15.80 -6.00
N HIS A 89 -2.15 -16.45 -7.17
CA HIS A 89 -0.94 -17.11 -7.66
C HIS A 89 0.06 -16.14 -8.34
N TYR A 90 -0.28 -14.87 -8.52
CA TYR A 90 0.63 -13.90 -9.15
C TYR A 90 1.81 -13.61 -8.23
N ARG A 91 3.02 -13.89 -8.73
CA ARG A 91 4.31 -13.51 -8.10
C ARG A 91 4.91 -12.24 -8.71
N ARG A 92 4.38 -11.83 -9.86
CA ARG A 92 4.66 -10.59 -10.58
C ARG A 92 3.38 -10.18 -11.31
N PRO A 93 3.21 -8.91 -11.71
CA PRO A 93 2.08 -8.51 -12.53
C PRO A 93 2.02 -9.32 -13.84
N PRO A 94 0.83 -9.64 -14.37
CA PRO A 94 0.69 -10.32 -15.66
C PRO A 94 1.10 -9.42 -16.84
N GLU A 95 1.21 -10.01 -18.02
CA GLU A 95 1.49 -9.30 -19.28
C GLU A 95 0.25 -8.55 -19.78
N GLN A 96 0.48 -7.38 -20.39
CA GLN A 96 -0.56 -6.54 -21.01
C GLN A 96 -1.00 -7.08 -22.38
N GLY A 97 -0.19 -7.92 -23.01
CA GLY A 97 -0.43 -8.47 -24.34
C GLY A 97 0.81 -9.13 -24.94
N PRO A 98 0.79 -9.44 -26.25
CA PRO A 98 1.82 -10.24 -26.92
C PRO A 98 3.24 -9.68 -26.90
N GLY A 99 3.40 -8.38 -26.57
CA GLY A 99 4.70 -7.71 -26.49
C GLY A 99 5.48 -7.92 -25.19
N GLY A 100 5.00 -8.78 -24.27
CA GLY A 100 5.69 -9.13 -23.02
C GLY A 100 5.75 -7.99 -21.98
N GLN A 101 5.18 -6.83 -22.26
CA GLN A 101 5.12 -5.71 -21.32
C GLN A 101 4.21 -6.06 -20.13
N LEU A 102 4.75 -6.02 -18.91
CA LEU A 102 3.98 -6.26 -17.69
C LEU A 102 3.17 -5.05 -17.27
N TYR A 103 2.06 -5.29 -16.59
CA TYR A 103 1.45 -4.28 -15.73
C TYR A 103 2.42 -3.88 -14.60
N ASP A 104 2.15 -2.75 -13.95
CA ASP A 104 3.02 -2.24 -12.88
C ASP A 104 2.57 -2.70 -11.50
N SER A 105 1.26 -2.88 -11.29
CA SER A 105 0.68 -3.34 -10.02
C SER A 105 -0.65 -4.08 -10.21
N CYS A 106 -1.08 -4.78 -9.16
CA CYS A 106 -2.40 -5.45 -9.12
C CYS A 106 -3.37 -4.70 -8.19
N VAL A 107 -4.68 -4.82 -8.47
CA VAL A 107 -5.75 -4.20 -7.68
C VAL A 107 -6.87 -5.19 -7.38
N ASN A 108 -7.67 -4.90 -6.35
CA ASN A 108 -8.86 -5.70 -6.03
C ASN A 108 -10.01 -5.50 -7.05
N SER A 109 -10.11 -4.32 -7.64
CA SER A 109 -11.09 -3.98 -8.68
C SER A 109 -10.50 -2.91 -9.60
N VAL A 110 -10.61 -3.11 -10.91
CA VAL A 110 -10.10 -2.16 -11.92
C VAL A 110 -10.96 -0.91 -12.01
N THR A 111 -12.28 -1.03 -11.77
CA THR A 111 -13.22 0.09 -11.88
C THR A 111 -13.17 1.01 -10.68
N LYS A 112 -12.96 0.46 -9.47
CA LYS A 112 -12.85 1.23 -8.23
C LYS A 112 -11.82 0.60 -7.30
N PRO A 113 -10.51 0.80 -7.56
CA PRO A 113 -9.46 0.21 -6.73
C PRO A 113 -9.52 0.74 -5.30
N GLN A 114 -9.45 -0.16 -4.32
CA GLN A 114 -9.32 0.17 -2.89
C GLN A 114 -8.05 -0.44 -2.29
N VAL A 115 -7.53 -1.50 -2.91
CA VAL A 115 -6.30 -2.19 -2.53
C VAL A 115 -5.39 -2.25 -3.74
N TYR A 116 -4.11 -1.95 -3.54
CA TYR A 116 -3.05 -2.04 -4.53
C TYR A 116 -1.98 -3.00 -4.03
N VAL A 117 -1.46 -3.84 -4.93
CA VAL A 117 -0.39 -4.78 -4.65
C VAL A 117 0.81 -4.42 -5.53
N ALA A 118 1.89 -3.99 -4.88
CA ALA A 118 3.19 -3.76 -5.51
C ALA A 118 4.04 -5.02 -5.39
N PHE A 119 4.86 -5.32 -6.40
CA PHE A 119 5.67 -6.54 -6.46
C PHE A 119 7.16 -6.27 -6.34
N ASP A 120 7.56 -5.00 -6.35
CA ASP A 120 8.93 -4.55 -6.15
C ASP A 120 8.97 -3.50 -5.03
N ASN A 121 9.87 -3.70 -4.08
CA ASN A 121 10.06 -2.81 -2.93
C ASN A 121 10.47 -1.40 -3.39
N PHE A 122 11.19 -1.27 -4.51
CA PHE A 122 11.59 0.02 -5.07
C PHE A 122 10.43 0.83 -5.68
N GLN A 123 9.25 0.21 -5.87
CA GLN A 123 8.03 0.94 -6.26
C GLN A 123 7.42 1.73 -5.10
N CYS A 124 7.88 1.51 -3.88
CA CYS A 124 7.26 2.02 -2.67
C CYS A 124 8.25 2.89 -1.89
N TYR A 125 7.79 4.02 -1.37
CA TYR A 125 8.58 4.89 -0.52
C TYR A 125 7.78 5.22 0.76
N PRO A 126 8.26 4.86 1.96
CA PRO A 126 7.60 5.19 3.22
C PRO A 126 7.73 6.71 3.43
N TYR A 127 6.64 7.45 3.23
CA TYR A 127 6.68 8.91 3.22
C TYR A 127 6.49 9.48 4.62
N PHE A 128 5.47 8.99 5.34
CA PHE A 128 5.22 9.37 6.73
C PHE A 128 4.86 8.16 7.57
N LEU A 129 5.27 8.19 8.83
CA LEU A 129 4.75 7.32 9.88
C LEU A 129 3.67 8.07 10.67
N ILE A 130 2.45 7.55 10.64
CA ILE A 130 1.31 8.02 11.41
C ILE A 130 1.24 7.21 12.70
N HIS A 131 1.25 7.91 13.82
CA HIS A 131 1.18 7.36 15.17
C HIS A 131 -0.10 7.86 15.84
N TYR A 132 -0.99 6.96 16.23
CA TYR A 132 -2.33 7.33 16.69
C TYR A 132 -2.91 6.31 17.67
N LYS A 133 -3.95 6.72 18.41
CA LYS A 133 -4.77 5.84 19.24
C LYS A 133 -6.24 6.01 18.89
N LEU A 134 -7.03 4.96 19.10
CA LEU A 134 -8.49 5.09 19.08
C LEU A 134 -8.93 5.63 20.44
N LEU A 135 -9.79 6.63 20.42
CA LEU A 135 -10.39 7.18 21.62
C LEU A 135 -11.74 6.49 21.85
N SER A 136 -11.98 6.09 23.09
CA SER A 136 -13.28 5.59 23.55
C SER A 136 -14.31 6.71 23.68
N ASP A 137 -13.84 7.92 24.00
CA ASP A 137 -14.69 9.09 24.20
C ASP A 137 -14.71 9.96 22.94
N PRO A 138 -15.87 10.54 22.56
CA PRO A 138 -15.95 11.43 21.41
C PRO A 138 -15.10 12.68 21.63
N VAL A 139 -14.25 13.00 20.66
CA VAL A 139 -13.50 14.26 20.65
C VAL A 139 -14.45 15.36 20.23
N VAL A 140 -14.76 16.27 21.15
CA VAL A 140 -15.44 17.52 20.81
C VAL A 140 -14.45 18.38 20.04
N LEU A 141 -14.66 18.52 18.74
CA LEU A 141 -13.93 19.47 17.92
C LEU A 141 -14.63 20.82 18.04
N TYR A 142 -14.03 21.74 18.79
CA TYR A 142 -14.47 23.14 18.79
C TYR A 142 -14.07 23.75 17.44
N SER A 143 -15.08 24.17 16.67
CA SER A 143 -14.93 24.93 15.42
C SER A 143 -14.66 26.40 15.69
#